data_AF-A0A6C7D5G0-F1
#
_entry.id   AF-A0A6C7D5G0-F1
#
_cell.length_a   1.000
_cell.length_b   1.000
_cell.length_c   1.000
_cell.angle_alpha   90.00
_cell.angle_beta   90.00
_cell.angle_gamma   90.00
#
_symmetry.space_group_name_H-M   'P 1'
#
loop_
_entity.id
_entity.type
_entity.pdbx_description
1 polymer ?
#
loop_
_entity_poly.entity_id
_entity_poly.type
_entity_poly.pdbx_seq_one_letter_code
_entity_poly.pdbx_strand_id
1 'polypeptide(L)'
;MTYYVNDTASGTTLLSCRTKKEASIYASWANECQGSCNIEAQECKYPIQSSGEQLLNYFGFTIDSLVDGLFTLMPTRSRAESNIVLIKTMLKDPSQSKSTCCIQANKYPTHYSRLSRTLSEHCAWVSLLSGGRNPMKLLRGVRGDL
;
A
#
# COMPACT_ATOMS: atom_id res chain seq x y z
N MET A 1 16.91 -12.96 3.69
CA MET A 1 17.26 -12.36 2.39
C MET A 1 16.09 -11.48 1.95
N THR A 2 16.34 -10.29 1.44
CA THR A 2 15.29 -9.33 1.02
C THR A 2 15.26 -9.28 -0.50
N TYR A 3 14.07 -9.25 -1.08
CA TYR A 3 13.85 -9.09 -2.51
C TYR A 3 13.17 -7.75 -2.77
N TYR A 4 13.45 -7.14 -3.91
CA TYR A 4 12.92 -5.84 -4.31
C TYR A 4 12.15 -5.97 -5.60
N VAL A 5 11.07 -5.21 -5.71
CA VAL A 5 10.32 -5.01 -6.95
C VAL A 5 10.87 -3.75 -7.57
N ASN A 6 11.57 -3.90 -8.68
CA ASN A 6 12.33 -2.83 -9.29
C ASN A 6 11.78 -2.53 -10.67
N ASP A 7 11.60 -1.26 -11.00
CA ASP A 7 11.53 -0.84 -12.39
C ASP A 7 12.96 -0.65 -12.91
N THR A 8 13.37 -1.53 -13.82
CA THR A 8 14.71 -1.55 -14.40
C THR A 8 14.94 -0.43 -15.40
N ALA A 9 13.88 0.12 -16.00
CA ALA A 9 13.98 1.22 -16.96
C ALA A 9 14.24 2.56 -16.26
N SER A 10 13.52 2.83 -15.16
CA SER A 10 13.73 4.05 -14.36
C SER A 10 14.82 3.90 -13.30
N GLY A 11 15.27 2.66 -13.02
CA GLY A 11 16.24 2.38 -11.97
C GLY A 11 15.69 2.72 -10.59
N THR A 12 14.45 2.31 -10.29
CA THR A 12 13.77 2.62 -9.03
C THR A 12 13.25 1.37 -8.33
N THR A 13 13.27 1.38 -6.99
CA THR A 13 12.65 0.34 -6.16
C THR A 13 11.23 0.77 -5.79
N LEU A 14 10.25 -0.07 -6.14
CA LEU A 14 8.84 0.13 -5.83
C LEU A 14 8.49 -0.46 -4.45
N LEU A 15 8.88 -1.71 -4.19
CA LEU A 15 8.52 -2.43 -2.96
C LEU A 15 9.68 -3.31 -2.47
N SER A 16 9.74 -3.52 -1.14
CA SER A 16 10.59 -4.55 -0.54
C SER A 16 9.75 -5.75 -0.09
N CYS A 17 10.22 -6.95 -0.37
CA CYS A 17 9.52 -8.22 -0.18
C CYS A 17 10.42 -9.21 0.58
N ARG A 18 9.78 -10.13 1.31
CA ARG A 18 10.50 -11.13 2.12
C ARG A 18 10.93 -12.33 1.28
N THR A 19 10.25 -12.60 0.18
CA THR A 19 10.52 -13.75 -0.69
C THR A 19 10.52 -13.34 -2.16
N LYS A 20 11.26 -14.09 -2.98
CA LYS A 20 11.26 -13.90 -4.44
C LYS A 20 9.87 -14.10 -5.04
N LYS A 21 9.10 -15.08 -4.53
CA LYS A 21 7.73 -15.34 -4.96
C LYS A 21 6.82 -14.13 -4.72
N GLU A 22 6.88 -13.54 -3.53
CA GLU A 22 6.13 -12.32 -3.21
C GLU A 22 6.53 -11.17 -4.15
N ALA A 23 7.83 -10.91 -4.32
CA ALA A 23 8.30 -9.87 -5.22
C ALA A 23 7.82 -10.09 -6.67
N SER A 24 7.82 -11.35 -7.14
CA SER A 24 7.39 -11.70 -8.50
C SER A 24 5.90 -11.44 -8.73
N ILE A 25 5.05 -11.62 -7.71
CA ILE A 25 3.62 -11.32 -7.79
C ILE A 25 3.41 -9.81 -8.02
N TYR A 26 4.09 -8.96 -7.24
CA TYR A 26 3.96 -7.52 -7.39
C TYR A 26 4.60 -6.99 -8.68
N ALA A 27 5.74 -7.56 -9.10
CA ALA A 27 6.35 -7.22 -10.38
C ALA A 27 5.40 -7.54 -11.56
N SER A 28 4.79 -8.73 -11.54
CA SER A 28 3.82 -9.13 -12.57
C SER A 28 2.60 -8.23 -12.57
N TRP A 29 2.06 -7.92 -11.38
CA TRP A 29 0.92 -7.01 -11.26
C TRP A 29 1.22 -5.61 -11.79
N ALA A 30 2.38 -5.05 -11.46
CA ALA A 30 2.76 -3.74 -11.95
C ALA A 30 2.94 -3.74 -13.48
N ASN A 31 3.57 -4.78 -14.05
CA ASN A 31 3.70 -4.94 -15.50
C ASN A 31 2.33 -5.05 -16.21
N GLU A 32 1.37 -5.78 -15.64
CA GLU A 32 -0.01 -5.87 -16.15
C GLU A 32 -0.67 -4.48 -16.23
N CYS A 33 -0.46 -3.64 -15.22
CA CYS A 33 -1.04 -2.30 -15.16
C CYS A 33 -0.32 -1.29 -16.06
N GLN A 34 1.01 -1.38 -16.20
CA GLN A 34 1.80 -0.46 -17.02
C GLN A 34 1.84 -0.84 -18.50
N GLY A 35 1.46 -2.07 -18.86
CA GLY A 35 1.62 -2.58 -20.22
C GLY A 35 3.09 -2.70 -20.65
N SER A 36 4.00 -2.89 -19.68
CA SER A 36 5.45 -2.99 -19.91
C SER A 36 6.01 -4.31 -19.33
N CYS A 37 7.28 -4.61 -19.60
CA CYS A 37 7.98 -5.78 -19.05
C CYS A 37 9.28 -5.40 -18.33
N ASN A 38 9.36 -4.17 -17.82
CA ASN A 38 10.59 -3.63 -17.22
C ASN A 38 10.63 -3.81 -15.70
N ILE A 39 9.54 -4.30 -15.10
CA ILE A 39 9.43 -4.44 -13.64
C ILE A 39 9.80 -5.86 -13.25
N GLU A 40 10.81 -6.01 -12.40
CA GLU A 40 11.40 -7.30 -12.05
C GLU A 40 11.58 -7.50 -10.55
N ALA A 41 11.60 -8.76 -10.15
CA ALA A 41 11.95 -9.18 -8.79
C ALA A 41 13.46 -9.44 -8.69
N GLN A 42 14.18 -8.58 -7.97
CA GLN A 42 15.64 -8.60 -7.88
C GLN A 42 16.13 -8.58 -6.43
N GLU A 43 17.40 -8.92 -6.20
CA GLU A 43 18.04 -8.84 -4.87
C GLU A 43 18.72 -7.49 -4.66
N CYS A 44 19.04 -6.80 -5.75
CA CYS A 44 19.62 -5.46 -5.72
C CYS A 44 18.55 -4.41 -5.40
N LYS A 45 18.91 -3.46 -4.53
CA LYS A 45 18.07 -2.32 -4.21
C LYS A 45 18.48 -1.11 -5.05
N TYR A 46 17.52 -0.52 -5.75
CA TYR A 46 17.65 0.80 -6.38
C TYR A 46 17.15 1.92 -5.45
N PRO A 47 17.36 3.20 -5.79
CA PRO A 47 16.71 4.32 -5.09
C PRO A 47 15.21 4.10 -4.92
N ILE A 48 14.69 4.37 -3.72
CA ILE A 48 13.27 4.19 -3.41
C ILE A 48 12.49 5.35 -4.01
N GLN A 49 11.36 5.05 -4.64
CA GLN A 49 10.45 6.06 -5.13
C GLN A 49 9.84 6.89 -3.98
N SER A 50 9.81 8.21 -4.14
CA SER A 50 9.57 9.14 -3.03
C SER A 50 8.10 9.46 -2.76
N SER A 51 7.19 9.20 -3.70
CA SER A 51 5.77 9.59 -3.59
C SER A 51 4.84 8.39 -3.61
N GLY A 52 3.90 8.37 -2.66
CA GLY A 52 2.89 7.33 -2.56
C GLY A 52 1.96 7.24 -3.77
N GLU A 53 1.55 8.39 -4.33
CA GLU A 53 0.75 8.41 -5.56
C GLU A 53 1.50 7.80 -6.74
N GLN A 54 2.79 8.12 -6.89
CA GLN A 54 3.57 7.56 -7.97
C GLN A 54 3.77 6.05 -7.81
N LEU A 55 3.97 5.56 -6.58
CA LEU A 55 4.01 4.13 -6.30
C LEU A 55 2.69 3.45 -6.68
N LEU A 56 1.55 4.01 -6.26
CA LEU A 56 0.24 3.41 -6.51
C LEU A 56 -0.14 3.42 -8.00
N ASN A 57 0.32 4.42 -8.76
CA ASN A 57 0.12 4.48 -10.20
C ASN A 57 0.70 3.25 -10.93
N TYR A 58 1.81 2.67 -10.43
CA TYR A 58 2.35 1.41 -10.99
C TYR A 58 1.34 0.26 -10.94
N PHE A 59 0.43 0.28 -9.97
CA PHE A 59 -0.58 -0.75 -9.74
C PHE A 59 -1.98 -0.32 -10.19
N GLY A 60 -2.09 0.80 -10.93
CA GLY A 60 -3.36 1.30 -11.47
C GLY A 60 -4.27 1.96 -10.44
N PHE A 61 -3.72 2.48 -9.34
CA PHE A 61 -4.50 3.17 -8.31
C PHE A 61 -4.00 4.58 -8.03
N THR A 62 -4.93 5.43 -7.60
CA THR A 62 -4.66 6.59 -6.76
C THR A 62 -4.84 6.23 -5.29
N ILE A 63 -4.34 7.08 -4.37
CA ILE A 63 -4.61 6.91 -2.93
C ILE A 63 -6.11 6.83 -2.68
N ASP A 64 -6.89 7.72 -3.29
CA ASP A 64 -8.33 7.77 -3.09
C ASP A 64 -9.03 6.49 -3.58
N SER A 65 -8.76 6.07 -4.82
CA SER A 65 -9.40 4.86 -5.38
C SER A 65 -9.06 3.59 -4.62
N LEU A 66 -7.81 3.46 -4.13
CA LEU A 66 -7.39 2.28 -3.39
C LEU A 66 -8.08 2.23 -2.01
N VAL A 67 -8.06 3.35 -1.30
CA VAL A 67 -8.67 3.43 0.03
C VAL A 67 -10.18 3.23 -0.05
N ASP A 68 -10.87 3.89 -0.97
CA ASP A 68 -12.32 3.77 -1.11
C ASP A 68 -12.73 2.33 -1.50
N GLY A 69 -11.97 1.69 -2.40
CA GLY A 69 -12.14 0.28 -2.73
C GLY A 69 -11.97 -0.65 -1.54
N LEU A 70 -10.93 -0.44 -0.71
CA LEU A 70 -10.70 -1.23 0.50
C LEU A 70 -11.81 -1.07 1.53
N PHE A 71 -12.23 0.17 1.82
CA PHE A 71 -13.27 0.42 2.80
C PHE A 71 -14.65 -0.10 2.35
N THR A 72 -14.90 -0.18 1.04
CA THR A 72 -16.10 -0.84 0.49
C THR A 72 -16.18 -2.32 0.86
N LEU A 73 -15.04 -2.99 1.05
CA LEU A 73 -14.97 -4.41 1.45
C LEU A 73 -14.97 -4.63 2.96
N MET A 74 -14.76 -3.57 3.75
CA MET A 74 -14.72 -3.64 5.22
C MET A 74 -16.14 -3.71 5.83
N PRO A 75 -16.30 -4.09 7.11
CA PRO A 75 -17.60 -4.11 7.77
C PRO A 75 -18.13 -2.69 7.96
N THR A 76 -19.45 -2.49 7.91
CA THR A 76 -20.09 -1.15 7.97
C THR A 76 -19.58 -0.28 9.12
N ARG A 77 -19.39 -0.86 10.31
CA ARG A 77 -18.83 -0.17 11.49
C ARG A 77 -17.44 0.45 11.27
N SER A 78 -16.66 -0.10 10.33
CA SER A 78 -15.33 0.36 9.98
C SER A 78 -15.34 1.37 8.84
N ARG A 79 -16.48 1.58 8.16
CA ARG A 79 -16.64 2.54 7.05
C ARG A 79 -16.98 3.95 7.52
N ALA A 80 -16.69 4.29 8.78
CA ALA A 80 -16.85 5.65 9.25
C ALA A 80 -15.97 6.60 8.41
N GLU A 81 -16.53 7.74 8.01
CA GLU A 81 -15.82 8.74 7.18
C GLU A 81 -14.48 9.14 7.80
N SER A 82 -14.43 9.31 9.12
CA SER A 82 -13.19 9.61 9.85
C SER A 82 -12.12 8.52 9.72
N ASN A 83 -12.50 7.25 9.54
CA ASN A 83 -11.53 6.18 9.28
C ASN A 83 -10.93 6.31 7.87
N ILE A 84 -11.77 6.62 6.88
CA ILE A 84 -11.38 6.77 5.47
C ILE A 84 -10.43 7.97 5.35
N VAL A 85 -10.85 9.13 5.88
CA VAL A 85 -10.05 10.36 5.93
C VAL A 85 -8.71 10.11 6.60
N LEU A 86 -8.67 9.42 7.75
CA LEU A 86 -7.42 9.11 8.43
C LEU A 86 -6.42 8.37 7.54
N ILE A 87 -6.86 7.29 6.89
CA ILE A 87 -5.97 6.50 6.04
C ILE A 87 -5.51 7.32 4.83
N LYS A 88 -6.40 8.09 4.20
CA LYS A 88 -6.05 8.99 3.08
C LYS A 88 -5.02 10.04 3.51
N THR A 89 -5.24 10.73 4.62
CA THR A 89 -4.30 11.72 5.18
C THR A 89 -2.94 11.08 5.47
N MET A 90 -2.92 9.91 6.10
CA MET A 90 -1.67 9.21 6.42
C MET A 90 -0.85 8.83 5.18
N LEU A 91 -1.52 8.54 4.06
CA LEU A 91 -0.87 8.17 2.80
C LEU A 91 -0.46 9.39 1.97
N LYS A 92 -1.23 10.47 2.02
CA LYS A 92 -0.92 11.74 1.34
C LYS A 92 0.27 12.45 1.99
N ASP A 93 0.34 12.39 3.33
CA ASP A 93 1.42 13.00 4.13
C ASP A 93 2.17 11.95 4.97
N PRO A 94 3.02 11.09 4.36
CA PRO A 94 3.64 9.96 5.04
C PRO A 94 4.65 10.36 6.13
N SER A 95 5.21 11.57 6.07
CA SER A 95 6.13 12.10 7.08
C SER A 95 5.42 12.60 8.35
N GLN A 96 4.10 12.83 8.29
CA GLN A 96 3.34 13.36 9.41
C GLN A 96 3.11 12.28 10.47
N SER A 97 3.21 12.63 11.75
CA SER A 97 2.98 11.69 12.85
C SER A 97 1.53 11.18 12.89
N LYS A 98 1.36 9.92 13.29
CA LYS A 98 0.02 9.29 13.39
C LYS A 98 -0.95 10.07 14.27
N SER A 99 -0.45 10.65 15.37
CA SER A 99 -1.26 11.44 16.29
C SER A 99 -1.85 12.67 15.62
N THR A 100 -1.05 13.39 14.83
CA THR A 100 -1.51 14.56 14.09
C THR A 100 -2.50 14.18 13.00
N CYS A 101 -2.25 13.09 12.26
CA CYS A 101 -3.22 12.60 11.28
C CYS A 101 -4.56 12.21 11.95
N CYS A 102 -4.53 11.61 13.14
CA CYS A 102 -5.75 11.29 13.90
C CYS A 102 -6.54 12.55 14.27
N ILE A 103 -5.85 13.59 14.75
CA ILE A 103 -6.48 14.88 15.10
C ILE A 103 -7.12 15.50 13.86
N GLN A 104 -6.42 15.54 12.73
CA GLN A 104 -6.95 16.05 11.45
C GLN A 104 -8.17 15.26 10.95
N ALA A 105 -8.21 13.96 11.22
CA ALA A 105 -9.34 13.10 10.89
C ALA A 105 -10.46 13.09 11.96
N ASN A 106 -10.43 14.00 12.93
CA ASN A 106 -11.37 14.07 14.05
C ASN A 106 -11.45 12.78 14.88
N LYS A 107 -10.28 12.22 15.23
CA LYS A 107 -10.15 10.98 16.00
C LYS A 107 -9.15 11.06 17.13
N TYR A 108 -9.43 10.27 18.16
CA TYR A 108 -8.49 10.09 19.26
C TYR A 108 -7.29 9.23 18.82
N PRO A 109 -6.04 9.60 19.16
CA PRO A 109 -4.83 8.87 18.73
C PRO A 109 -4.79 7.38 19.07
N THR A 110 -5.54 6.92 20.07
CA THR A 110 -5.60 5.51 20.50
C THR A 110 -6.51 4.64 19.62
N HIS A 111 -7.39 5.24 18.80
CA HIS A 111 -8.38 4.51 17.99
C HIS A 111 -7.79 3.88 16.72
N TYR A 112 -6.51 4.14 16.41
CA TYR A 112 -5.85 3.65 15.19
C TYR A 112 -5.60 2.14 15.18
N SER A 113 -5.18 1.56 16.32
CA SER A 113 -4.73 0.15 16.38
C SER A 113 -5.79 -0.84 15.92
N ARG A 114 -7.05 -0.62 16.32
CA ARG A 114 -8.19 -1.45 15.90
C ARG A 114 -8.48 -1.33 14.41
N LEU A 115 -8.37 -0.13 13.84
CA LEU A 115 -8.58 0.11 12.41
C LEU A 115 -7.49 -0.58 11.59
N SER A 116 -6.22 -0.41 11.94
CA SER A 116 -5.08 -1.05 11.25
C SER A 116 -5.17 -2.57 11.25
N ARG A 117 -5.57 -3.18 12.37
CA ARG A 117 -5.80 -4.63 12.44
C ARG A 117 -6.91 -5.08 11.49
N THR A 118 -8.06 -4.39 11.52
CA THR A 118 -9.19 -4.72 10.65
C THR A 118 -8.80 -4.55 9.18
N LEU A 119 -8.09 -3.47 8.84
CA LEU A 119 -7.59 -3.23 7.48
C LEU A 119 -6.63 -4.34 7.04
N SER A 120 -5.70 -4.74 7.90
CA SER A 120 -4.74 -5.83 7.63
C SER A 120 -5.44 -7.17 7.38
N GLU A 121 -6.45 -7.49 8.17
CA GLU A 121 -7.28 -8.69 8.00
C GLU A 121 -7.96 -8.67 6.63
N HIS A 122 -8.68 -7.60 6.28
CA HIS A 122 -9.38 -7.51 5.00
C HIS A 122 -8.44 -7.54 3.80
N CYS A 123 -7.28 -6.86 3.88
CA CYS A 123 -6.27 -6.92 2.83
C CYS A 123 -5.67 -8.34 2.68
N ALA A 124 -5.53 -9.10 3.78
CA ALA A 124 -5.13 -10.50 3.71
C ALA A 124 -6.18 -11.38 3.02
N TRP A 125 -7.47 -11.11 3.23
CA TRP A 125 -8.55 -11.80 2.52
C TRP A 125 -8.52 -11.50 1.02
N VAL A 126 -8.33 -10.23 0.64
CA VAL A 126 -8.14 -9.85 -0.77
C VAL A 126 -6.94 -10.59 -1.37
N SER A 127 -5.84 -10.69 -0.63
CA SER A 127 -4.66 -11.44 -1.05
C SER A 127 -4.95 -12.92 -1.33
N LEU A 128 -5.80 -13.57 -0.55
CA LEU A 128 -6.16 -14.98 -0.76
C LEU A 128 -6.98 -15.16 -2.05
N LEU A 129 -7.87 -14.22 -2.36
CA LEU A 129 -8.74 -14.26 -3.54
C LEU A 129 -8.04 -13.86 -4.84
N SER A 130 -6.96 -13.08 -4.75
CA SER A 130 -6.26 -12.47 -5.89
C SER A 130 -4.90 -13.10 -6.19
N GLY A 131 -4.65 -14.33 -5.69
CA GLY A 131 -3.39 -15.03 -5.94
C GLY A 131 -2.16 -14.38 -5.28
N GLY A 132 -2.36 -13.64 -4.19
CA GLY A 132 -1.28 -13.03 -3.39
C GLY A 132 -1.14 -11.51 -3.51
N ARG A 133 -2.03 -10.82 -4.25
CA ARG A 133 -2.01 -9.36 -4.40
C ARG A 133 -2.60 -8.71 -3.14
N ASN A 134 -1.75 -8.45 -2.15
CA ASN A 134 -2.15 -7.87 -0.87
C ASN A 134 -2.07 -6.33 -0.90
N PRO A 135 -3.20 -5.61 -0.85
CA PRO A 135 -3.18 -4.14 -0.88
C PRO A 135 -2.44 -3.51 0.30
N MET A 136 -2.38 -4.19 1.46
CA MET A 136 -1.64 -3.72 2.63
C MET A 136 -0.15 -3.53 2.31
N LYS A 137 0.39 -4.29 1.35
CA LYS A 137 1.76 -4.13 0.91
C LYS A 137 1.99 -2.79 0.22
N LEU A 138 1.04 -2.36 -0.60
CA LEU A 138 1.09 -1.08 -1.29
C LEU A 138 1.00 0.06 -0.28
N LEU A 139 0.04 -0.03 0.65
CA LEU A 139 -0.12 0.95 1.73
C LEU A 139 1.16 1.11 2.56
N ARG A 140 1.79 -0.02 2.93
CA ARG A 140 3.06 -0.03 3.67
C ARG A 140 4.26 0.39 2.84
N GLY A 141 4.19 0.24 1.52
CA GLY A 141 5.17 0.79 0.58
C GLY A 141 5.18 2.33 0.62
N VAL A 142 4.01 2.95 0.77
CA VAL A 142 3.89 4.40 0.99
C VAL A 142 4.31 4.78 2.41
N ARG A 143 3.79 4.07 3.41
CA ARG A 143 3.99 4.38 4.83
C ARG A 143 4.12 3.11 5.67
N GLY A 144 5.37 2.79 6.02
CA GLY A 144 5.72 1.49 6.61
C GLY A 144 5.13 1.19 7.99
N ASP A 145 4.66 2.20 8.72
CA ASP A 145 4.06 2.04 10.04
C ASP A 145 2.54 1.80 10.01
N LEU A 146 1.92 1.69 8.82
CA LEU A 146 0.49 1.37 8.68
C LEU A 146 0.11 -0.02 9.22
#